data_AF-A0ABD0P617-F1
#
_entry.id   AF-A0ABD0P617-F1
#
_cell.length_a   1.000
_cell.length_b   1.000
_cell.length_c   1.000
_cell.angle_alpha   90.00
_cell.angle_beta   90.00
_cell.angle_gamma   90.00
#
_symmetry.space_group_name_H-M   'P 1'
#
loop_
_entity.id
_entity.type
_entity.pdbx_description
1 polymer ?
#
loop_
_entity_poly.entity_id
_entity_poly.type
_entity_poly.pdbx_seq_one_letter_code
_entity_poly.pdbx_strand_id
1 'polypeptide(L)'
;FGQTAVFLLGGTKREDRPTAMFMNSGDIMVMSGPSRLLYHAVPCIVPAPAGNVLPSCLGQRLETEAQDNDLIQSVSEEDWDVCSWYLQTSRVNVTVRQ
;
A
#
# COMPACT_ATOMS: atom_id res chain seq x y z
N PHE A 1 -1.73 -0.40 -0.25
CA PHE A 1 -2.35 -0.92 -1.48
C PHE A 1 -2.71 0.24 -2.40
N GLY A 2 -2.74 0.02 -3.71
CA GLY A 2 -2.99 1.08 -4.71
C GLY A 2 -1.70 1.79 -5.13
N GLN A 3 -1.81 3.08 -5.47
CA GLN A 3 -0.70 3.86 -6.02
C GLN A 3 0.54 3.87 -5.10
N THR A 4 1.72 3.96 -5.72
CA THR A 4 3.01 4.01 -5.01
C THR A 4 3.11 5.27 -4.16
N ALA A 5 3.70 5.18 -2.98
CA ALA A 5 4.01 6.34 -2.14
C ALA A 5 5.51 6.48 -1.93
N VAL A 6 5.96 7.72 -1.71
CA VAL A 6 7.26 7.99 -1.10
C VAL A 6 7.07 8.00 0.41
N PHE A 7 7.81 7.18 1.11
CA PHE A 7 7.88 7.14 2.57
C PHE A 7 9.23 7.69 3.03
N LEU A 8 9.21 8.53 4.06
CA LEU A 8 10.39 9.09 4.70
C LEU A 8 10.52 8.51 6.11
N LEU A 9 11.65 7.89 6.40
CA LEU A 9 12.02 7.47 7.75
C LEU A 9 13.17 8.34 8.26
N GLY A 10 12.87 9.18 9.24
CA GLY A 10 13.79 10.11 9.90
C GLY A 10 14.51 9.51 11.11
N GLY A 11 15.11 10.39 11.90
CA GLY A 11 15.76 10.06 13.16
C GLY A 11 14.87 10.29 14.39
N THR A 12 15.50 10.39 15.56
CA THR A 12 14.82 10.69 16.83
C THR A 12 14.54 12.18 17.02
N LYS A 13 15.09 13.03 16.15
CA LYS A 13 14.80 14.46 16.06
C LYS A 13 14.18 14.79 14.71
N ARG A 14 13.42 15.89 14.66
CA ARG A 14 12.65 16.28 13.47
C ARG A 14 13.54 16.77 12.32
N GLU A 15 14.69 17.33 12.67
CA GLU A 15 15.71 17.86 11.76
C GLU A 15 16.63 16.78 11.18
N ASP A 16 16.60 15.56 11.71
CA ASP A 16 17.42 14.46 11.23
C ASP A 16 17.05 14.13 9.78
N ARG A 17 18.06 14.06 8.89
CA ARG A 17 17.85 13.79 7.46
C ARG A 17 17.17 12.42 7.27
N PRO A 18 16.00 12.35 6.62
CA PRO A 18 15.32 11.07 6.44
C PRO A 18 15.89 10.26 5.29
N THR A 19 15.74 8.94 5.40
CA THR A 19 15.89 7.99 4.30
C THR A 19 14.56 7.90 3.55
N ALA A 20 14.59 8.14 2.24
CA ALA A 20 13.43 7.99 1.37
C ALA A 20 13.37 6.58 0.79
N MET A 21 12.16 6.01 0.73
CA MET A 21 11.89 4.70 0.14
C MET A 21 10.52 4.69 -0.55
N PHE A 22 10.37 3.88 -1.59
CA PHE A 22 9.06 3.64 -2.18
C PHE A 22 8.28 2.62 -1.36
N MET A 23 6.97 2.83 -1.28
CA MET A 23 6.00 1.87 -0.78
C MET A 23 5.03 1.55 -1.93
N ASN A 24 5.23 0.42 -2.59
CA ASN A 24 4.39 -0.05 -3.68
C ASN A 24 3.07 -0.65 -3.14
N SER A 25 2.23 -1.16 -4.03
CA SER A 25 1.04 -1.93 -3.62
C SER A 25 1.47 -3.31 -3.13
N GLY A 26 1.03 -3.69 -1.92
CA GLY A 26 1.38 -4.96 -1.29
C GLY A 26 2.54 -4.88 -0.30
N ASP A 27 3.38 -3.84 -0.36
CA ASP A 27 4.50 -3.67 0.57
C ASP A 27 4.02 -3.52 2.02
N ILE A 28 4.72 -4.18 2.95
CA ILE A 28 4.44 -4.18 4.39
C ILE A 28 5.64 -3.59 5.13
N MET A 29 5.38 -2.68 6.07
CA MET A 29 6.39 -2.13 6.97
C MET A 29 6.07 -2.52 8.40
N VAL A 30 7.04 -3.09 9.11
CA VAL A 30 6.95 -3.39 10.54
C VAL A 30 7.90 -2.46 11.29
N MET A 31 7.34 -1.53 12.07
CA MET A 31 8.11 -0.65 12.95
C MET A 31 8.04 -1.18 14.38
N SER A 32 9.13 -1.81 14.84
CA SER A 32 9.28 -2.36 16.20
C SER A 32 10.44 -1.70 16.96
N GLY A 33 10.45 -1.84 18.28
CA GLY A 33 11.51 -1.31 19.14
C GLY A 33 11.74 0.20 18.92
N PRO A 34 13.01 0.67 18.86
CA PRO A 34 13.35 2.08 18.70
C PRO A 34 12.77 2.73 17.43
N SER A 35 12.52 1.95 16.36
CA SER A 35 11.98 2.50 15.11
C SER A 35 10.61 3.16 15.28
N ARG A 36 9.80 2.71 16.27
CA ARG A 36 8.49 3.29 16.59
C ARG A 36 8.55 4.75 17.04
N LEU A 37 9.72 5.21 17.48
CA LEU A 37 9.95 6.55 18.00
C LEU A 37 10.57 7.47 16.94
N LEU A 38 10.88 6.96 15.75
CA LEU A 38 11.46 7.76 14.67
C LEU A 38 10.39 8.62 14.00
N TYR A 39 10.75 9.86 13.69
CA TYR A 39 9.94 10.72 12.85
C TYR A 39 9.78 10.08 11.47
N HIS A 40 8.57 10.13 10.92
CA HIS A 40 8.30 9.60 9.59
C HIS A 40 7.20 10.40 8.90
N ALA A 41 7.17 10.33 7.58
CA ALA A 41 6.19 11.05 6.75
C ALA A 41 5.92 10.32 5.43
N VAL A 42 4.79 10.67 4.81
CA VAL A 42 4.44 10.26 3.44
C VAL A 42 4.22 11.53 2.63
N PRO A 43 5.29 12.15 2.07
CA PRO A 43 5.18 13.43 1.40
C PRO A 43 4.44 13.38 0.05
N CYS A 44 4.38 12.23 -0.60
CA CYS A 44 3.86 12.13 -1.96
C CYS A 44 3.26 10.74 -2.24
N ILE A 45 2.07 10.76 -2.86
CA ILE A 45 1.54 9.62 -3.61
C ILE A 45 1.95 9.84 -5.07
N VAL A 46 2.68 8.90 -5.64
CA VAL A 46 3.19 8.96 -7.00
C VAL A 46 2.05 8.61 -7.95
N PRO A 47 1.70 9.48 -8.91
CA PRO A 47 0.68 9.17 -9.91
C PRO A 47 1.07 7.97 -10.77
N ALA A 48 0.05 7.24 -11.24
CA ALA A 48 0.23 6.13 -12.15
C ALA A 48 0.94 6.58 -13.46
N PRO A 49 1.83 5.76 -14.04
CA PRO A 49 2.37 6.01 -15.37
C PRO A 49 1.27 6.04 -16.43
N ALA A 50 1.43 6.86 -17.48
CA ALA A 50 0.51 6.88 -18.60
C ALA A 50 0.35 5.48 -19.20
N GLY A 51 -0.88 4.99 -19.30
CA GLY A 51 -1.22 3.66 -19.85
C GLY A 51 -1.26 2.51 -18.85
N ASN A 52 -0.74 2.66 -17.63
CA ASN A 52 -0.82 1.67 -16.55
C ASN A 52 -1.44 2.28 -15.30
N VAL A 53 -2.76 2.47 -15.32
CA VAL A 53 -3.52 3.13 -14.23
C VAL A 53 -3.52 2.33 -12.93
N LEU A 54 -3.30 1.00 -13.00
CA LEU A 54 -3.21 0.14 -11.82
C LEU A 54 -1.85 -0.57 -11.76
N PRO A 55 -1.28 -0.73 -10.54
CA PRO A 55 -0.13 -1.60 -10.32
C PRO A 55 -0.37 -3.01 -10.87
N SER A 56 0.61 -3.58 -11.56
CA SER A 56 0.49 -4.90 -12.20
C SER A 56 0.12 -6.02 -11.23
N CYS A 57 0.58 -5.95 -9.98
CA CYS A 57 0.24 -6.92 -8.93
C CYS A 57 -1.25 -6.93 -8.55
N LEU A 58 -2.01 -5.89 -8.89
CA LEU A 58 -3.46 -5.83 -8.67
C LEU A 58 -4.26 -6.36 -9.85
N GLY A 59 -3.64 -6.57 -11.02
CA GLY A 59 -4.30 -7.16 -12.19
C GLY A 59 -4.36 -8.69 -12.18
N GLN A 60 -3.64 -9.32 -11.26
CA GLN A 60 -3.58 -10.78 -11.16
C GLN A 60 -4.79 -11.29 -10.36
N ARG A 61 -5.70 -12.00 -11.01
CA ARG A 61 -6.81 -12.69 -10.33
C ARG A 61 -6.30 -13.97 -9.68
N LEU A 62 -6.73 -14.23 -8.45
CA LEU A 62 -6.49 -15.51 -7.79
C LEU A 62 -7.35 -16.56 -8.51
N GLU A 63 -6.73 -17.55 -9.14
CA GLU A 63 -7.43 -18.66 -9.82
C GLU A 63 -7.79 -19.80 -8.86
N THR A 64 -7.48 -19.67 -7.57
CA THR A 64 -7.74 -20.73 -6.58
C THR A 64 -9.22 -20.79 -6.23
N GLU A 65 -9.82 -21.98 -6.34
CA GLU A 65 -11.16 -22.26 -5.83
C GLU A 65 -11.19 -21.97 -4.32
N ALA A 66 -11.82 -20.86 -3.93
CA ALA A 66 -11.94 -20.46 -2.54
C ALA A 66 -12.75 -21.52 -1.77
N GLN A 67 -12.19 -22.03 -0.69
CA GLN A 67 -12.93 -22.88 0.23
C GLN A 67 -13.78 -22.01 1.16
N ASP A 68 -14.93 -22.52 1.62
CA ASP A 68 -15.91 -21.75 2.42
C ASP A 68 -15.32 -21.19 3.74
N ASN A 69 -14.17 -21.71 4.19
CA ASN A 69 -13.49 -21.29 5.42
C ASN A 69 -12.24 -20.43 5.17
N ASP A 70 -11.97 -20.01 3.93
CA ASP A 70 -10.82 -19.15 3.63
C ASP A 70 -11.08 -17.71 4.09
N LEU A 71 -10.06 -17.10 4.72
CA LEU A 71 -10.11 -15.70 5.14
C LEU A 71 -10.18 -14.73 3.95
N ILE A 72 -9.68 -15.14 2.78
CA ILE A 72 -9.71 -14.37 1.54
C ILE A 72 -10.71 -15.05 0.61
N GLN A 73 -11.80 -14.35 0.31
CA GLN A 73 -12.85 -14.82 -0.58
C GLN A 73 -12.73 -14.17 -1.97
N SER A 74 -13.33 -14.81 -2.98
CA SER A 74 -13.47 -14.23 -4.31
C SER A 74 -14.31 -12.94 -4.24
N VAL A 75 -13.92 -11.93 -5.03
CA VAL A 75 -14.68 -10.70 -5.18
C VAL A 75 -15.50 -10.73 -6.47
N SER A 76 -16.72 -10.20 -6.43
CA SER A 76 -17.56 -10.05 -7.64
C SER A 76 -16.90 -9.07 -8.62
N GLU A 77 -17.26 -9.15 -9.92
CA GLU A 77 -16.74 -8.18 -10.90
C GLU A 77 -17.22 -6.76 -10.60
N GLU A 78 -18.47 -6.60 -10.18
CA GLU A 78 -19.08 -5.30 -9.85
C GLU A 78 -18.35 -4.62 -8.68
N ASP A 79 -18.06 -5.36 -7.61
CA ASP A 79 -17.31 -4.82 -6.47
C ASP A 79 -15.85 -4.51 -6.86
N TRP A 80 -15.25 -5.35 -7.70
CA TRP A 80 -13.90 -5.13 -8.18
C TRP A 80 -13.80 -3.90 -9.09
N ASP A 81 -14.80 -3.61 -9.92
CA ASP A 81 -14.81 -2.41 -10.76
C ASP A 81 -14.81 -1.14 -9.91
N VAL A 82 -15.58 -1.11 -8.83
CA VAL A 82 -15.57 0.00 -7.87
C VAL A 82 -14.20 0.13 -7.19
N CYS A 83 -13.64 -0.97 -6.70
CA CYS A 83 -12.33 -0.99 -6.05
C CYS A 83 -11.21 -0.54 -7.00
N SER A 84 -11.19 -1.11 -8.20
CA SER A 84 -10.16 -0.88 -9.19
C SER A 84 -10.20 0.57 -9.70
N TRP A 85 -11.39 1.12 -9.96
CA TRP A 85 -11.58 2.52 -10.29
C TRP A 85 -11.05 3.45 -9.20
N TYR A 86 -11.42 3.20 -7.94
CA TYR A 86 -10.95 4.00 -6.80
C TYR A 86 -9.42 3.97 -6.69
N LEU A 87 -8.79 2.81 -6.88
CA LEU A 87 -7.34 2.63 -6.76
C LEU A 87 -6.52 3.23 -7.92
N GLN A 88 -7.14 3.66 -9.02
CA GLN A 88 -6.41 4.33 -10.12
C GLN A 88 -5.76 5.64 -9.68
N THR A 89 -6.34 6.33 -8.71
CA THR A 89 -5.85 7.63 -8.22
C THR A 89 -5.66 7.68 -6.72
N SER A 90 -5.75 6.55 -6.02
CA SER A 90 -5.70 6.51 -4.56
C SER A 90 -4.73 5.47 -4.03
N ARG A 91 -4.43 5.62 -2.74
CA ARG A 91 -3.65 4.67 -1.96
C ARG A 91 -4.37 4.41 -0.65
N VAL A 92 -4.49 3.14 -0.30
CA VAL A 92 -5.00 2.69 1.01
C VAL A 92 -3.81 2.26 1.87
N ASN A 93 -3.74 2.80 3.09
CA ASN A 93 -2.80 2.37 4.13
C ASN A 93 -3.57 1.76 5.30
N VAL A 94 -3.11 0.59 5.77
CA VAL A 94 -3.66 -0.06 6.96
C VAL A 94 -2.55 -0.12 8.00
N THR A 95 -2.83 0.40 9.19
CA THR A 95 -1.90 0.35 10.33
C THR A 95 -2.58 -0.41 11.46
N VAL A 96 -1.98 -1.53 11.88
CA VAL A 96 -2.46 -2.37 12.99
C VAL A 96 -1.49 -2.25 14.16
N ARG A 97 -2.02 -2.16 15.37
CA ARG A 97 -1.25 -2.07 16.63
C ARG A 97 -1.90 -2.99 17.67
N GLN A 98 -1.08 -3.55 18.56
CA GLN A 98 -1.53 -4.22 19.78
C GLN A 98 -1.71 -3.19 20.90
#